data_AF-A0A8C7K7H1-F1
#
_entry.id   AF-A0A8C7K7H1-F1
#
_cell.length_a   1.000
_cell.length_b   1.000
_cell.length_c   1.000
_cell.angle_alpha   90.00
_cell.angle_beta   90.00
_cell.angle_gamma   90.00
#
_symmetry.space_group_name_H-M   'P 1'
#
loop_
_entity.id
_entity.type
_entity.pdbx_description
1 polymer ?
#
loop_
_entity_poly.entity_id
_entity_poly.type
_entity_poly.pdbx_seq_one_letter_code
_entity_poly.pdbx_strand_id
1 'polypeptide(L)'
;MSSKSDNKLSTCGNRRRTSATKEDVKRMCPQQRARYLAYEEPPKEAKTWMAMSRQRVSAWESSGAGGKRHTTVGHHHCDERDEEEKKRQDLIIGQLKAAEARNRVRQMRLQYRSMRVRISSPSFCSKTAPYSIYAYIYIYIVPFILTIF
;
A
#
# COMPACT_ATOMS: atom_id res chain seq x y z
N MET A 1 -43.22 51.48 -8.50
CA MET A 1 -43.82 50.24 -7.99
C MET A 1 -44.36 49.48 -9.19
N SER A 2 -44.13 48.21 -9.48
CA SER A 2 -43.31 47.13 -8.93
C SER A 2 -43.09 46.19 -10.13
N SER A 3 -41.85 45.93 -10.52
CA SER A 3 -41.53 45.04 -11.64
C SER A 3 -41.73 43.59 -11.20
N LYS A 4 -42.82 42.94 -11.64
CA LYS A 4 -43.01 41.49 -11.44
C LYS A 4 -42.07 40.74 -12.38
N SER A 5 -40.94 40.29 -11.86
CA SER A 5 -40.13 39.26 -12.49
C SER A 5 -40.77 37.90 -12.24
N ASP A 6 -41.36 37.30 -13.26
CA ASP A 6 -41.85 35.91 -13.21
C ASP A 6 -40.65 34.97 -13.12
N ASN A 7 -40.28 34.65 -11.88
CA ASN A 7 -39.27 33.65 -11.56
C ASN A 7 -39.90 32.27 -11.78
N LYS A 8 -39.92 31.78 -13.04
CA LYS A 8 -40.33 30.41 -13.33
C LYS A 8 -39.30 29.46 -12.75
N LEU A 9 -39.66 28.83 -11.63
CA LEU A 9 -38.97 27.65 -11.10
C LEU A 9 -38.77 26.65 -12.24
N SER A 10 -37.52 26.34 -12.58
CA SER A 10 -37.24 25.20 -13.45
C SER A 10 -37.58 23.94 -12.67
N THR A 11 -38.79 23.43 -12.86
CA THR A 11 -39.14 22.07 -12.43
C THR A 11 -38.25 21.13 -13.22
N CYS A 12 -37.17 20.66 -12.59
CA CYS A 12 -36.37 19.56 -13.10
C CYS A 12 -37.31 18.35 -13.20
N GLY A 13 -37.83 18.15 -14.41
CA GLY A 13 -38.79 17.10 -14.70
C GLY A 13 -38.25 15.78 -14.19
N ASN A 14 -39.08 15.09 -13.39
CA ASN A 14 -38.93 13.69 -13.05
C ASN A 14 -38.92 12.88 -14.37
N ARG A 15 -37.78 12.80 -15.05
CA ARG A 15 -37.55 11.81 -16.09
C ARG A 15 -37.51 10.49 -15.37
N ARG A 16 -38.65 9.79 -15.35
CA ARG A 16 -38.69 8.35 -15.14
C ARG A 16 -37.67 7.77 -16.12
N ARG A 17 -36.48 7.42 -15.62
CA ARG A 17 -35.48 6.71 -16.42
C ARG A 17 -36.10 5.37 -16.73
N THR A 18 -36.63 5.21 -17.93
CA THR A 18 -36.92 3.90 -18.48
C THR A 18 -35.59 3.13 -18.44
N SER A 19 -35.54 2.06 -17.66
CA SER A 19 -34.39 1.16 -17.60
C SER A 19 -34.09 0.68 -19.02
N ALA A 20 -32.86 0.83 -19.47
CA ALA A 20 -32.44 0.34 -20.76
C ALA A 20 -32.57 -1.19 -20.78
N THR A 21 -33.01 -1.77 -21.91
CA THR A 21 -33.04 -3.22 -22.03
C THR A 21 -31.62 -3.79 -22.06
N LYS A 22 -31.47 -5.10 -21.80
CA LYS A 22 -30.14 -5.73 -21.81
C LYS A 22 -29.45 -5.58 -23.17
N GLU A 23 -30.24 -5.58 -24.23
CA GLU A 23 -29.83 -5.39 -25.61
C GLU A 23 -29.33 -3.96 -25.86
N ASP A 24 -30.03 -2.96 -25.30
CA ASP A 24 -29.62 -1.56 -25.39
C ASP A 24 -28.30 -1.31 -24.66
N VAL A 25 -28.14 -1.89 -23.47
CA VAL A 25 -26.90 -1.79 -22.68
C VAL A 25 -25.72 -2.43 -23.41
N LYS A 26 -25.95 -3.51 -24.17
CA LYS A 26 -24.92 -4.16 -25.00
C LYS A 26 -24.50 -3.32 -26.20
N ARG A 27 -25.40 -2.47 -26.71
CA ARG A 27 -25.14 -1.55 -27.84
C ARG A 27 -24.47 -0.23 -27.41
N MET A 28 -24.43 0.09 -26.12
CA MET A 28 -23.76 1.28 -25.61
C MET A 28 -22.24 1.21 -25.76
N CYS A 29 -21.59 2.36 -25.91
CA CYS A 29 -20.13 2.42 -25.85
C CYS A 29 -19.65 1.99 -24.45
N PRO A 30 -18.43 1.43 -24.31
CA PRO A 30 -17.95 0.89 -23.03
C PRO A 30 -18.03 1.89 -21.87
N GLN A 31 -17.74 3.17 -22.13
CA GLN A 31 -17.79 4.23 -21.13
C GLN A 31 -19.23 4.55 -20.68
N GLN A 32 -20.17 4.62 -21.62
CA GLN A 32 -21.59 4.82 -21.32
C GLN A 32 -22.18 3.63 -20.59
N ARG A 33 -21.81 2.40 -21.02
CA ARG A 33 -22.21 1.17 -20.35
C ARG A 33 -21.71 1.12 -18.90
N ALA A 34 -20.44 1.46 -18.67
CA ALA A 34 -19.89 1.52 -17.31
C ALA A 34 -20.64 2.54 -16.44
N ARG A 35 -20.94 3.75 -16.98
CA ARG A 35 -21.74 4.76 -16.27
C ARG A 35 -23.15 4.26 -15.99
N TYR A 36 -23.80 3.60 -16.93
CA TYR A 36 -25.14 3.05 -16.73
C TYR A 36 -25.15 1.99 -15.62
N LEU A 37 -24.26 0.99 -15.71
CA LEU A 37 -24.17 -0.11 -14.74
C LEU A 37 -23.80 0.38 -13.33
N ALA A 38 -23.04 1.47 -13.20
CA ALA A 38 -22.67 2.04 -11.89
C ALA A 38 -23.87 2.60 -11.11
N TYR A 39 -24.92 3.03 -11.81
CA TYR A 39 -26.15 3.57 -11.21
C TYR A 39 -27.35 2.65 -11.38
N GLU A 40 -27.19 1.49 -12.01
CA GLU A 40 -28.21 0.47 -12.10
C GLU A 40 -28.40 -0.18 -10.72
N GLU A 41 -29.65 -0.50 -10.39
CA GLU A 41 -29.96 -1.09 -9.10
C GLU A 41 -29.39 -2.52 -9.04
N PRO A 42 -28.68 -2.90 -7.95
CA PRO A 42 -28.13 -4.25 -7.83
C PRO A 42 -29.22 -5.33 -7.94
N PRO A 43 -28.90 -6.52 -8.45
CA PRO A 43 -29.86 -7.62 -8.50
C PRO A 43 -30.32 -8.01 -7.08
N LYS A 44 -31.51 -8.61 -6.98
CA LYS A 44 -32.14 -8.95 -5.69
C LYS A 44 -31.21 -9.76 -4.77
N GLU A 45 -30.46 -10.71 -5.33
CA GLU A 45 -29.47 -11.51 -4.60
C GLU A 45 -28.30 -10.65 -4.08
N ALA A 46 -27.80 -9.70 -4.87
CA ALA A 46 -26.77 -8.78 -4.38
C ALA A 46 -27.29 -7.92 -3.22
N LYS A 47 -28.55 -7.47 -3.29
CA LYS A 47 -29.18 -6.72 -2.19
C LYS A 47 -29.28 -7.55 -0.91
N THR A 48 -29.60 -8.85 -0.99
CA THR A 48 -29.65 -9.71 0.21
C THR A 48 -28.27 -9.89 0.82
N TRP A 49 -27.23 -10.13 0.02
CA TRP A 49 -25.85 -10.19 0.52
C TRP A 49 -25.38 -8.88 1.13
N MET A 50 -25.72 -7.74 0.53
CA MET A 50 -25.41 -6.41 1.08
C MET A 50 -26.10 -6.18 2.43
N ALA A 51 -27.37 -6.59 2.56
CA ALA A 51 -28.11 -6.48 3.81
C ALA A 51 -27.52 -7.37 4.91
N MET A 52 -27.22 -8.64 4.60
CA MET A 52 -26.57 -9.56 5.53
C MET A 52 -25.19 -9.07 5.96
N SER A 53 -24.40 -8.52 5.02
CA SER A 53 -23.10 -7.94 5.32
C SER A 53 -23.22 -6.75 6.27
N ARG A 54 -24.15 -5.82 6.00
CA ARG A 54 -24.43 -4.68 6.88
C ARG A 54 -24.86 -5.14 8.28
N GLN A 55 -25.74 -6.13 8.37
CA GLN A 55 -26.19 -6.70 9.64
C GLN A 55 -25.04 -7.33 10.43
N ARG A 56 -24.13 -8.05 9.76
CA ARG A 56 -22.94 -8.63 10.40
C ARG A 56 -22.01 -7.55 10.94
N VAL A 57 -21.78 -6.49 10.18
CA VAL A 57 -20.94 -5.36 10.61
C VAL A 57 -21.60 -4.65 11.79
N SER A 58 -22.89 -4.33 11.72
CA SER A 58 -23.60 -3.67 12.82
C SER A 58 -23.66 -4.52 14.09
N ALA A 59 -23.84 -5.85 13.96
CA ALA A 59 -23.79 -6.77 15.09
C ALA A 59 -22.38 -6.87 15.70
N TRP A 60 -21.33 -6.77 14.87
CA TRP A 60 -19.94 -6.75 15.33
C TRP A 60 -19.57 -5.44 16.02
N GLU A 61 -20.05 -4.31 15.50
CA GLU A 61 -19.93 -2.99 16.13
C GLU A 61 -20.66 -2.94 17.48
N SER A 62 -21.85 -3.54 17.56
CA SER A 62 -22.67 -3.58 18.79
C SER A 62 -22.17 -4.56 19.85
N SER A 63 -21.40 -5.59 19.48
CA SER A 63 -20.97 -6.66 20.40
C SER A 63 -19.73 -6.32 21.25
N GLY A 64 -19.35 -5.05 21.35
CA GLY A 64 -18.23 -4.58 22.20
C GLY A 64 -16.83 -4.99 21.73
N ALA A 65 -16.72 -5.99 20.84
CA ALA A 65 -15.47 -6.39 20.20
C ALA A 65 -15.06 -5.45 19.04
N GLY A 66 -16.04 -4.83 18.35
CA GLY A 66 -15.80 -3.85 17.28
C GLY A 66 -15.64 -2.39 17.74
N GLY A 67 -16.06 -2.07 18.98
CA GLY A 67 -16.13 -0.68 19.48
C GLY A 67 -14.80 -0.01 19.83
N LYS A 68 -13.66 -0.74 19.84
CA LYS A 68 -12.36 -0.16 20.24
C LYS A 68 -11.59 0.54 19.12
N ARG A 69 -12.07 0.53 17.87
CA ARG A 69 -11.31 1.07 16.72
C ARG A 69 -11.80 2.42 16.21
N HIS A 70 -12.88 2.97 16.76
CA HIS A 70 -13.34 4.31 16.41
C HIS A 70 -13.88 5.06 17.63
N THR A 71 -13.00 5.35 18.58
CA THR A 71 -13.28 6.38 19.58
C THR A 71 -13.02 7.74 18.94
N THR A 72 -14.09 8.35 18.45
CA THR A 72 -14.23 9.80 18.59
C THR A 72 -14.15 10.12 20.07
N VAL A 73 -13.04 10.77 20.46
CA VAL A 73 -12.83 11.61 21.65
C VAL A 73 -13.89 11.43 22.75
N GLY A 74 -13.91 10.25 23.35
CA GLY A 74 -14.68 9.95 24.54
C GLY A 74 -13.70 9.90 25.68
N HIS A 75 -13.79 10.88 26.58
CA HIS A 75 -12.99 11.03 27.78
C HIS A 75 -13.11 9.76 28.65
N HIS A 76 -12.30 8.76 28.34
CA HIS A 76 -12.00 7.69 29.26
C HIS A 76 -11.20 8.34 30.38
N HIS A 77 -11.69 8.25 31.61
CA HIS A 77 -10.91 8.61 32.79
C HIS A 77 -9.75 7.61 32.86
N CYS A 78 -8.67 7.86 32.11
CA CYS A 78 -7.43 7.14 32.26
C CYS A 78 -6.92 7.48 33.66
N ASP A 79 -6.80 6.48 34.52
CA ASP A 79 -6.09 6.63 35.79
C ASP A 79 -4.64 7.03 35.45
N GLU A 80 -4.08 8.01 36.17
CA GLU A 80 -2.71 8.49 35.98
C GLU A 80 -1.70 7.32 36.07
N ARG A 81 -2.04 6.32 36.87
CA ARG A 81 -1.31 5.05 37.00
C ARG A 81 -1.20 4.26 35.69
N ASP A 82 -2.25 4.25 34.86
CA ASP A 82 -2.25 3.50 33.60
C ASP A 82 -1.37 4.19 32.54
N GLU A 83 -1.33 5.53 32.55
CA GLU A 83 -0.46 6.30 31.66
C GLU A 83 1.03 6.17 32.04
N GLU A 84 1.34 6.11 33.34
CA GLU A 84 2.70 5.85 33.80
C GLU A 84 3.19 4.45 33.39
N GLU A 85 2.35 3.43 33.56
CA GLU A 85 2.69 2.06 33.17
C GLU A 85 2.89 1.96 31.66
N LYS A 86 2.03 2.60 30.87
CA LYS A 86 2.20 2.68 29.42
C LYS A 86 3.52 3.35 29.02
N LYS A 87 3.92 4.46 29.69
CA LYS A 87 5.22 5.10 29.45
C LYS A 87 6.39 4.16 29.75
N ARG A 88 6.31 3.38 30.83
CA ARG A 88 7.33 2.36 31.16
C ARG A 88 7.42 1.30 30.08
N GLN A 89 6.27 0.81 29.60
CA GLN A 89 6.21 -0.17 28.51
C GLN A 89 6.78 0.39 27.21
N ASP A 90 6.42 1.62 26.84
CA ASP A 90 6.92 2.28 25.64
C ASP A 90 8.44 2.48 25.68
N LEU A 91 9.00 2.81 26.84
CA LEU A 91 10.45 2.88 27.05
C LEU A 91 11.12 1.51 26.85
N ILE A 92 10.58 0.45 27.46
CA ILE A 92 11.11 -0.91 27.31
C ILE A 92 11.02 -1.35 25.84
N ILE A 93 9.89 -1.14 25.18
CA ILE A 93 9.68 -1.45 23.77
C ILE A 93 10.69 -0.68 22.91
N GLY A 94 10.92 0.61 23.19
CA GLY A 94 11.90 1.43 22.49
C GLY A 94 13.32 0.89 22.63
N GLN A 95 13.72 0.49 23.84
CA GLN A 95 15.02 -0.12 24.11
C GLN A 95 15.18 -1.46 23.40
N LEU A 96 14.17 -2.33 23.45
CA LEU A 96 14.18 -3.63 22.79
C LEU A 96 14.29 -3.48 21.27
N LYS A 97 13.50 -2.58 20.67
CA LYS A 97 13.57 -2.27 19.23
C LYS A 97 14.94 -1.72 18.83
N ALA A 98 15.52 -0.84 19.64
CA ALA A 98 16.85 -0.32 19.39
C ALA A 98 17.94 -1.41 19.48
N ALA A 99 17.83 -2.32 20.46
CA ALA A 99 18.72 -3.46 20.59
C ALA A 99 18.60 -4.43 19.41
N GLU A 100 17.36 -4.72 18.96
CA GLU A 100 17.08 -5.55 17.80
C GLU A 100 17.68 -4.96 16.52
N ALA A 101 17.49 -3.65 16.28
CA ALA A 101 18.04 -2.97 15.12
C ALA A 101 19.58 -3.05 15.09
N ARG A 102 20.25 -2.85 16.23
CA ARG A 102 21.71 -3.03 16.35
C ARG A 102 22.13 -4.46 16.06
N ASN A 103 21.38 -5.44 16.57
CA ASN A 103 21.65 -6.85 16.31
C ASN A 103 21.53 -7.18 14.81
N ARG A 104 20.50 -6.66 14.13
CA ARG A 104 20.31 -6.83 12.69
C ARG A 104 21.48 -6.24 11.88
N VAL A 105 21.95 -5.04 12.24
CA VAL A 105 23.13 -4.43 11.62
C VAL A 105 24.39 -5.28 11.86
N ARG A 106 24.57 -5.80 13.07
CA ARG A 106 25.70 -6.69 13.39
C ARG A 106 25.66 -7.97 12.55
N GLN A 107 24.50 -8.62 12.44
CA GLN A 107 24.33 -9.82 11.61
C GLN A 107 24.64 -9.54 10.14
N MET A 108 24.11 -8.44 9.58
CA MET A 108 24.43 -8.04 8.21
C MET A 108 25.93 -7.83 7.98
N ARG A 109 26.62 -7.16 8.91
CA ARG A 109 28.07 -6.95 8.83
C ARG A 109 28.85 -8.27 8.90
N LEU A 110 28.42 -9.21 9.73
CA LEU A 110 29.03 -10.55 9.82
C LEU A 110 28.82 -11.34 8.53
N GLN A 111 27.61 -11.33 7.97
CA GLN A 111 27.29 -11.97 6.69
C GLN A 111 28.13 -11.38 5.56
N TYR A 112 28.24 -10.04 5.49
CA TYR A 112 29.07 -9.37 4.50
C TYR A 112 30.55 -9.75 4.65
N ARG A 113 31.09 -9.75 5.88
CA ARG A 113 32.47 -10.18 6.14
C ARG A 113 32.70 -11.64 5.72
N SER A 114 31.78 -12.54 6.08
CA SER A 114 31.84 -13.96 5.69
C SER A 114 31.83 -14.13 4.17
N MET A 115 30.91 -13.44 3.47
CA MET A 115 30.83 -13.45 2.02
C MET A 115 32.11 -12.89 1.38
N ARG A 116 32.64 -11.78 1.90
CA ARG A 116 33.89 -11.19 1.41
C ARG A 116 35.06 -12.17 1.54
N VAL A 117 35.19 -12.85 2.70
CA VAL A 117 36.24 -13.86 2.92
C VAL A 117 36.08 -15.02 1.94
N ARG A 118 34.84 -15.49 1.72
CA ARG A 118 34.54 -16.56 0.76
C ARG A 118 34.89 -16.16 -0.68
N ILE A 119 34.58 -14.94 -1.10
CA ILE A 119 34.94 -14.42 -2.44
C ILE A 119 36.46 -14.22 -2.57
N SER A 120 37.13 -13.74 -1.53
CA SER A 120 38.59 -13.55 -1.53
C SER A 120 39.38 -14.86 -1.39
N SER A 121 38.74 -15.96 -1.01
CA SER A 121 39.41 -17.25 -0.91
C SER A 121 39.81 -17.75 -2.31
N PRO A 122 41.06 -18.22 -2.51
CA PRO A 122 41.55 -18.68 -3.81
C PRO A 122 40.71 -19.81 -4.44
N SER A 123 39.94 -20.53 -3.62
CA SER A 123 39.07 -21.62 -4.05
C SER A 123 37.80 -21.16 -4.79
N PHE A 124 37.38 -19.88 -4.67
CA PHE A 124 36.23 -19.33 -5.40
C PHE A 124 36.62 -18.65 -6.72
N CYS A 125 37.88 -18.23 -6.86
CA CYS A 125 38.39 -17.48 -8.02
C CYS A 125 38.88 -18.39 -9.17
N SER A 126 38.68 -19.71 -9.10
CA SER A 126 39.15 -20.66 -10.13
C SER A 126 38.23 -20.77 -11.36
N LYS A 127 37.18 -19.94 -11.50
CA LYS A 127 36.16 -20.11 -12.57
C LYS A 127 35.84 -18.91 -13.47
N THR A 128 36.56 -17.78 -13.41
CA THR A 128 36.33 -16.69 -14.40
C THR A 128 37.62 -16.04 -14.89
N ALA A 129 38.23 -16.65 -15.91
CA ALA A 129 39.32 -16.06 -16.68
C ALA A 129 38.76 -15.42 -17.97
N PRO A 130 38.40 -14.12 -17.92
CA PRO A 130 38.74 -13.26 -19.06
C PRO A 130 39.54 -12.01 -18.65
N TYR A 131 39.61 -11.66 -17.36
CA TYR A 131 40.24 -10.42 -16.90
C TYR A 131 41.78 -10.40 -16.98
N SER A 132 42.43 -11.58 -17.08
CA SER A 132 43.89 -11.69 -17.15
C SER A 132 44.48 -11.17 -18.47
N ILE A 133 43.76 -11.37 -19.58
CA ILE A 133 44.26 -10.99 -20.92
C ILE A 133 44.17 -9.47 -21.10
N TYR A 134 43.07 -8.84 -20.67
CA TYR A 134 42.90 -7.39 -20.73
C TYR A 134 43.88 -6.65 -19.83
N ALA A 135 44.17 -7.18 -18.64
CA ALA A 135 45.19 -6.61 -17.76
C ALA A 135 46.59 -6.72 -18.36
N TYR A 136 46.94 -7.85 -19.00
CA TYR A 136 48.25 -8.02 -19.63
C TYR A 136 48.46 -7.06 -20.82
N ILE A 137 47.44 -6.87 -21.65
CA ILE A 137 47.49 -5.93 -22.78
C ILE A 137 47.65 -4.49 -22.29
N TYR A 138 46.87 -4.06 -21.29
CA TYR A 138 46.94 -2.67 -20.79
C TYR A 138 48.22 -2.37 -19.99
N ILE A 139 48.73 -3.34 -19.23
CA ILE A 139 49.90 -3.12 -18.36
C ILE A 139 51.21 -3.26 -19.15
N TYR A 140 51.29 -4.17 -20.12
CA TYR A 140 52.56 -4.47 -20.79
C TYR A 140 52.62 -4.01 -22.25
N ILE A 141 51.51 -4.07 -23.00
CA ILE A 141 51.53 -3.78 -24.45
C ILE A 141 51.29 -2.29 -24.73
N VAL A 142 50.30 -1.67 -24.10
CA VAL A 142 49.97 -0.25 -24.31
C VAL A 142 51.14 0.69 -23.98
N PRO A 143 51.83 0.59 -22.83
CA PRO A 143 52.97 1.46 -22.56
C PRO A 143 54.17 1.17 -23.48
N PHE A 144 54.37 -0.08 -23.90
CA PHE A 144 55.45 -0.43 -24.83
C PHE A 144 55.25 0.20 -26.22
N ILE A 145 54.01 0.22 -26.73
CA ILE A 145 53.68 0.88 -28.00
C ILE A 145 53.81 2.41 -27.87
N LEU A 146 53.39 3.00 -26.75
CA LEU A 146 53.53 4.44 -26.48
C LEU A 146 54.98 4.91 -26.28
N THR A 147 55.92 3.98 -26.09
CA THR A 147 57.35 4.32 -25.93
C THR A 147 58.10 4.22 -27.26
N ILE A 148 57.53 3.56 -28.27
CA ILE A 148 58.15 3.30 -29.58
C ILE A 148 57.71 4.33 -30.64
N PHE A 149 56.56 4.98 -30.45
CA PHE A 149 56.06 6.09 -31.28
C PHE A 149 56.10 7.40 -30.51
#